data_AF-A0A4Y2D4R9-F1
#
_entry.id   AF-A0A4Y2D4R9-F1
#
_cell.length_a   1.000
_cell.length_b   1.000
_cell.length_c   1.000
_cell.angle_alpha   90.00
_cell.angle_beta   90.00
_cell.angle_gamma   90.00
#
_symmetry.space_group_name_H-M   'P 1'
#
loop_
_entity.id
_entity.type
_entity.pdbx_description
1 polymer ?
#
loop_
_entity_poly.entity_id
_entity_poly.type
_entity_poly.pdbx_seq_one_letter_code
_entity_poly.pdbx_strand_id
1 'polypeptide(L)'
;MLKRTDNFHEVLKKINAEWGQVESKLGGPYKKLYVKDELEHRKLTKYLKIADLEYFTMTRRSERPIKVVIRGIPPETPAEYVKESLIEEYNFEIEKVAQLTQFKTKRPLPIYQITLNNTEVNKGIWNVNTLMLMKVTVRKFERKTGTIQCFNCNQWHHSAAGCGYKPRCIKCGGPHAKDQCTEKPKDVPLCINCKKEGHVASYKGCEMYPKPKDRRTHFPASRKVDSAFSYADMA
;
A
#
# COMPACT_ATOMS: atom_id res chain seq x y z
N MET A 1 9.76 3.51 11.55
CA MET A 1 8.77 4.32 12.29
C MET A 1 8.58 3.68 13.64
N LEU A 2 9.07 4.31 14.71
CA LEU A 2 8.99 3.79 16.07
C LEU A 2 7.72 4.33 16.75
N LYS A 3 6.97 3.47 17.44
CA LYS A 3 5.81 3.88 18.25
C LYS A 3 6.27 4.85 19.34
N ARG A 4 5.51 5.93 19.53
CA ARG A 4 5.77 6.85 20.65
C ARG A 4 5.23 6.23 21.94
N THR A 5 6.06 6.25 22.97
CA THR A 5 5.74 5.90 24.36
C THR A 5 6.04 7.09 25.26
N ASP A 6 5.63 7.05 26.52
CA ASP A 6 5.88 8.16 27.46
C ASP A 6 7.37 8.28 27.80
N ASN A 7 8.08 7.14 27.91
CA ASN A 7 9.52 7.08 28.17
C ASN A 7 10.38 7.17 26.89
N PHE A 8 9.87 7.82 25.85
CA PHE A 8 10.47 7.78 24.51
C PHE A 8 11.90 8.37 24.47
N HIS A 9 12.20 9.41 25.24
CA HIS A 9 13.53 10.00 25.28
C HIS A 9 14.58 9.02 25.81
N GLU A 10 14.23 8.18 26.78
CA GLU A 10 15.10 7.12 27.30
C GLU A 10 15.30 6.03 26.25
N VAL A 11 14.24 5.65 25.54
CA VAL A 11 14.33 4.68 24.43
C VAL A 11 15.29 5.19 23.34
N LEU A 12 15.22 6.48 22.98
CA LEU A 12 16.17 7.07 22.04
C LEU A 12 17.60 7.10 22.56
N LYS A 13 17.81 7.39 23.85
CA LYS A 13 19.14 7.34 24.46
C LYS A 13 19.71 5.92 24.41
N LYS A 14 18.91 4.90 24.72
CA LYS A 14 19.31 3.49 24.61
C LYS A 14 19.63 3.09 23.17
N ILE A 15 18.79 3.48 22.22
CA ILE A 15 19.08 3.30 20.79
C ILE A 15 20.41 3.96 20.47
N ASN A 16 20.62 5.22 20.81
CA ASN A 16 21.87 5.91 20.48
C ASN A 16 23.11 5.30 21.17
N ALA A 17 22.97 4.77 22.39
CA ALA A 17 24.06 4.13 23.12
C ALA A 17 24.46 2.79 22.51
N GLU A 18 23.49 1.96 22.10
CA GLU A 18 23.75 0.61 21.58
C GLU A 18 23.97 0.57 20.06
N TRP A 19 23.36 1.50 19.33
CA TRP A 19 23.37 1.55 17.86
C TRP A 19 24.25 2.67 17.30
N GLY A 20 24.47 3.75 18.05
CA GLY A 20 25.09 4.99 17.56
C GLY A 20 24.06 6.06 17.17
N GLN A 21 24.53 7.24 16.76
CA GLN A 21 23.68 8.41 16.55
C GLN A 21 22.64 8.19 15.43
N VAL A 22 21.36 8.14 15.80
CA VAL A 22 20.22 8.08 14.87
C VAL A 22 19.53 9.44 14.77
N GLU A 23 19.35 9.92 13.54
CA GLU A 23 18.52 11.10 13.31
C GLU A 23 17.04 10.75 13.48
N SER A 24 16.31 11.58 14.23
CA SER A 24 14.89 11.36 14.46
C SER A 24 14.02 12.60 14.23
N LYS A 25 12.83 12.39 13.66
CA LYS A 25 11.82 13.44 13.45
C LYS A 25 10.48 13.01 14.00
N LEU A 26 9.73 13.95 14.59
CA LEU A 26 8.35 13.71 15.00
C LEU A 26 7.44 13.50 13.78
N GLY A 27 6.60 12.46 13.83
CA GLY A 27 5.71 12.05 12.75
C GLY A 27 4.32 11.70 13.25
N GLY A 28 3.69 12.59 14.03
CA GLY A 28 2.40 12.36 14.67
C GLY A 28 2.53 11.36 15.82
N PRO A 29 1.80 10.22 15.80
CA PRO A 29 1.88 9.20 16.85
C PRO A 29 3.17 8.36 16.80
N TYR A 30 4.06 8.64 15.85
CA TYR A 30 5.30 7.90 15.64
C TYR A 30 6.49 8.84 15.60
N LYS A 31 7.68 8.29 15.81
CA LYS A 31 8.95 8.93 15.50
C LYS A 31 9.60 8.26 14.30
N LYS A 32 9.98 9.09 13.34
CA LYS A 32 10.70 8.67 12.15
C LYS A 32 12.17 8.57 12.55
N LEU A 33 12.76 7.41 12.33
CA LEU A 33 14.20 7.19 12.48
C LEU A 33 14.79 7.16 11.08
N TYR A 34 15.88 7.89 10.88
CA TYR A 34 16.61 7.97 9.63
C TYR A 34 17.98 7.32 9.82
N VAL A 35 18.36 6.52 8.84
CA VAL A 35 19.63 5.78 8.76
C VAL A 35 20.22 6.01 7.38
N LYS A 36 21.54 5.88 7.25
CA LYS A 36 22.25 6.27 6.02
C LYS A 36 22.09 5.23 4.93
N ASP A 37 22.20 3.96 5.30
CA ASP A 37 22.22 2.86 4.35
C ASP A 37 21.22 1.74 4.67
N GLU A 38 21.16 0.76 3.76
CA GLU A 38 20.31 -0.41 3.89
C GLU A 38 20.76 -1.36 5.01
N LEU A 39 22.06 -1.52 5.18
CA LEU A 39 22.63 -2.47 6.12
C LEU A 39 22.32 -2.02 7.56
N GLU A 40 22.50 -0.73 7.83
CA GLU A 40 22.09 -0.02 9.03
C GLU A 40 20.58 -0.13 9.24
N HIS A 41 19.76 0.05 8.20
CA HIS A 41 18.31 -0.15 8.32
C HIS A 41 17.97 -1.57 8.78
N ARG A 42 18.55 -2.60 8.16
CA ARG A 42 18.32 -4.02 8.52
C ARG A 42 18.78 -4.31 9.95
N LYS A 43 19.97 -3.86 10.32
CA LYS A 43 20.52 -4.05 11.67
C LYS A 43 19.70 -3.31 12.73
N LEU A 44 19.29 -2.05 12.49
CA LEU A 44 18.42 -1.29 13.39
C LEU A 44 17.06 -1.99 13.57
N THR A 45 16.43 -2.46 12.49
CA THR A 45 15.16 -3.20 12.61
C THR A 45 15.31 -4.50 13.39
N LYS A 46 16.43 -5.22 13.24
CA LYS A 46 16.75 -6.40 14.04
C LYS A 46 16.88 -6.04 15.53
N TYR A 47 17.60 -4.96 15.84
CA TYR A 47 17.73 -4.47 17.21
C TYR A 47 16.37 -4.10 17.82
N LEU A 48 15.55 -3.30 17.13
CA LEU A 48 14.22 -2.90 17.62
C LEU A 48 13.32 -4.11 17.91
N LYS A 49 13.46 -5.18 17.11
CA LYS A 49 12.75 -6.45 17.35
C LYS A 49 13.26 -7.19 18.59
N ILE A 50 14.57 -7.25 18.80
CA ILE A 50 15.17 -7.90 19.99
C ILE A 50 14.79 -7.14 21.26
N ALA A 51 14.77 -5.81 21.21
CA ALA A 51 14.37 -4.95 22.31
C ALA A 51 12.85 -4.91 22.58
N ASP A 52 12.04 -5.74 21.88
CA ASP A 52 10.57 -5.77 21.96
C ASP A 52 9.90 -4.39 21.80
N LEU A 53 10.49 -3.52 20.97
CA LEU A 53 9.94 -2.20 20.70
C LEU A 53 8.95 -2.28 19.54
N GLU A 54 7.78 -1.65 19.68
CA GLU A 54 6.80 -1.62 18.60
C GLU A 54 7.19 -0.61 17.52
N TYR A 55 7.46 -1.10 16.30
CA TYR A 55 7.81 -0.27 15.16
C TYR A 55 7.14 -0.77 13.89
N PHE A 56 7.15 0.04 12.84
CA PHE A 56 6.90 -0.44 11.50
C PHE A 56 7.84 0.20 10.48
N THR A 57 8.10 -0.51 9.39
CA THR A 57 8.93 -0.04 8.27
C THR A 57 8.05 0.23 7.05
N MET A 58 8.52 1.12 6.19
CA MET A 58 7.91 1.38 4.90
C MET A 58 8.78 0.72 3.84
N THR A 59 8.16 0.02 2.89
CA THR A 59 8.87 -0.47 1.70
C THR A 59 9.50 0.71 0.97
N ARG A 60 10.80 0.59 0.65
CA ARG A 60 11.54 1.64 -0.06
C ARG A 60 10.98 1.84 -1.45
N ARG A 61 11.19 3.02 -2.03
CA ARG A 61 10.66 3.32 -3.36
C ARG A 61 11.29 2.44 -4.43
N SER A 62 12.59 2.14 -4.32
CA SER A 62 13.31 1.23 -5.21
C SER A 62 12.75 -0.20 -5.17
N GLU A 63 12.29 -0.67 -4.01
CA GLU A 63 11.75 -2.03 -3.84
C GLU A 63 10.25 -2.13 -4.13
N ARG A 64 9.55 -1.01 -4.32
CA ARG A 64 8.10 -1.04 -4.56
C ARG A 64 7.85 -1.61 -5.95
N PRO A 65 7.12 -2.72 -6.07
CA PRO A 65 6.83 -3.30 -7.38
C PRO A 65 6.02 -2.32 -8.24
N ILE A 66 6.30 -2.34 -9.54
CA ILE A 66 5.50 -1.64 -10.54
C ILE A 66 4.22 -2.46 -10.72
N LYS A 67 3.06 -1.83 -10.46
CA LYS A 67 1.76 -2.46 -10.67
C LYS A 67 1.02 -1.74 -11.78
N VAL A 68 0.73 -2.46 -12.85
CA VAL A 68 -0.01 -1.95 -14.00
C VAL A 68 -1.24 -2.80 -14.29
N VAL A 69 -2.11 -2.25 -15.11
CA VAL A 69 -3.25 -2.91 -15.71
C VAL A 69 -3.10 -2.81 -17.21
N ILE A 70 -3.09 -3.95 -17.89
CA ILE A 70 -3.14 -4.04 -19.34
C ILE A 70 -4.58 -4.31 -19.77
N ARG A 71 -5.05 -3.54 -20.75
CA ARG A 71 -6.36 -3.69 -21.38
C ARG A 71 -6.20 -3.92 -22.88
N GLY A 72 -7.23 -4.49 -23.51
CA GLY A 72 -7.23 -4.77 -24.95
C GLY A 72 -6.83 -6.21 -25.30
N ILE A 73 -6.61 -7.05 -24.30
CA ILE A 73 -6.37 -8.49 -24.46
C ILE A 73 -7.70 -9.24 -24.29
N PRO A 74 -8.05 -10.21 -25.15
CA PRO A 74 -9.26 -11.01 -25.04
C PRO A 74 -9.36 -11.69 -23.68
N PRO A 75 -10.57 -11.75 -23.07
CA PRO A 75 -10.75 -12.37 -21.76
C PRO A 75 -10.53 -13.90 -21.76
N GLU A 76 -10.53 -14.54 -22.92
CA GLU A 76 -10.23 -15.97 -23.09
C GLU A 76 -8.73 -16.27 -23.00
N THR A 77 -7.88 -15.24 -23.12
CA THR A 77 -6.42 -15.40 -23.10
C THR A 77 -5.95 -15.84 -21.72
N PRO A 78 -5.23 -16.96 -21.58
CA PRO A 78 -4.71 -17.40 -20.29
C PRO A 78 -3.73 -16.37 -19.70
N ALA A 79 -3.82 -16.13 -18.39
CA ALA A 79 -2.93 -15.22 -17.69
C ALA A 79 -1.45 -15.61 -17.79
N GLU A 80 -1.15 -16.92 -17.89
CA GLU A 80 0.22 -17.41 -18.05
C GLU A 80 0.76 -17.08 -19.45
N TYR A 81 -0.06 -17.20 -20.49
CA TYR A 81 0.34 -16.83 -21.85
C TYR A 81 0.65 -15.33 -21.97
N VAL A 82 -0.14 -14.48 -21.30
CA VAL A 82 0.16 -13.04 -21.21
C VAL A 82 1.49 -12.79 -20.50
N LYS A 83 1.81 -13.60 -19.48
CA LYS A 83 3.08 -13.50 -18.73
C LYS A 83 4.26 -13.90 -19.61
N GLU A 84 4.18 -15.03 -20.30
CA GLU A 84 5.20 -15.53 -21.23
C GLU A 84 5.45 -14.51 -22.34
N SER A 85 4.40 -13.99 -22.98
CA SER A 85 4.53 -12.99 -24.05
C SER A 85 5.24 -11.70 -23.57
N LEU A 86 4.98 -11.25 -22.33
CA LEU A 86 5.67 -10.10 -21.75
C LEU A 86 7.16 -10.37 -21.47
N ILE A 87 7.52 -11.62 -21.19
CA ILE A 87 8.91 -12.03 -21.00
C ILE A 87 9.61 -12.13 -22.37
N GLU A 88 8.99 -12.77 -23.35
CA GLU A 88 9.58 -13.02 -24.67
C GLU A 88 9.71 -11.76 -25.53
N GLU A 89 8.65 -10.95 -25.63
CA GLU A 89 8.63 -9.77 -26.52
C GLU A 89 9.40 -8.57 -25.92
N TYR A 90 9.49 -8.47 -24.59
CA TYR A 90 10.00 -7.28 -23.90
C TYR A 90 11.08 -7.55 -22.86
N ASN A 91 11.45 -8.81 -22.62
CA ASN A 91 12.44 -9.20 -21.62
C ASN A 91 12.14 -8.67 -20.21
N PHE A 92 10.86 -8.62 -19.84
CA PHE A 92 10.45 -8.17 -18.51
C PHE A 92 10.54 -9.29 -17.47
N GLU A 93 10.90 -8.90 -16.24
CA GLU A 93 10.84 -9.80 -15.08
C GLU A 93 9.49 -9.64 -14.37
N ILE A 94 8.60 -10.62 -14.59
CA ILE A 94 7.22 -10.58 -14.11
C ILE A 94 7.06 -11.38 -12.80
N GLU A 95 6.65 -10.70 -11.72
CA GLU A 95 6.34 -11.33 -10.43
C GLU A 95 4.98 -12.04 -10.46
N LYS A 96 3.96 -11.37 -11.01
CA LYS A 96 2.58 -11.90 -11.02
C LYS A 96 1.73 -11.29 -12.14
N VAL A 97 1.01 -12.14 -12.85
CA VAL A 97 -0.12 -11.77 -13.72
C VAL A 97 -1.41 -12.30 -13.11
N ALA A 98 -2.44 -11.45 -13.07
CA ALA A 98 -3.76 -11.85 -12.63
C ALA A 98 -4.83 -11.20 -13.50
N GLN A 99 -5.67 -12.02 -14.13
CA GLN A 99 -6.83 -11.52 -14.83
C GLN A 99 -7.88 -11.05 -13.81
N LEU A 100 -8.40 -9.85 -14.03
CA LEU A 100 -9.47 -9.32 -13.18
C LEU A 100 -10.81 -9.93 -13.61
N THR A 101 -11.67 -10.18 -12.62
CA THR A 101 -13.01 -10.71 -12.85
C THR A 101 -14.07 -9.70 -12.42
N GLN A 102 -15.25 -9.76 -13.03
CA GLN A 102 -16.42 -9.07 -12.52
C GLN A 102 -16.73 -9.51 -11.08
N PHE A 103 -17.03 -8.54 -10.21
CA PHE A 103 -17.17 -8.83 -8.78
C PHE A 103 -18.30 -9.83 -8.47
N LYS A 104 -19.47 -9.64 -9.09
CA LYS A 104 -20.69 -10.45 -8.85
C LYS A 104 -20.68 -11.77 -9.63
N THR A 105 -20.47 -11.70 -10.94
CA THR A 105 -20.62 -12.85 -11.85
C THR A 105 -19.36 -13.69 -11.96
N LYS A 106 -18.22 -13.22 -11.45
CA LYS A 106 -16.88 -13.82 -11.60
C LYS A 106 -16.42 -14.01 -13.04
N ARG A 107 -17.13 -13.42 -14.01
CA ARG A 107 -16.74 -13.49 -15.42
C ARG A 107 -15.39 -12.81 -15.64
N PRO A 108 -14.47 -13.41 -16.42
CA PRO A 108 -13.19 -12.80 -16.75
C PRO A 108 -13.39 -11.46 -17.49
N LEU A 109 -12.56 -10.48 -17.18
CA LEU A 109 -12.53 -9.20 -17.88
C LEU A 109 -11.30 -9.15 -18.80
N PRO A 110 -11.35 -8.35 -19.88
CA PRO A 110 -10.21 -8.06 -20.75
C PRO A 110 -9.22 -7.09 -20.06
N ILE A 111 -8.90 -7.37 -18.79
CA ILE A 111 -8.15 -6.52 -17.89
C ILE A 111 -7.22 -7.39 -17.06
N TYR A 112 -5.92 -7.25 -17.29
CA TYR A 112 -4.88 -8.05 -16.65
C TYR A 112 -4.06 -7.16 -15.72
N GLN A 113 -4.01 -7.50 -14.44
CA GLN A 113 -3.14 -6.85 -13.47
C GLN A 113 -1.76 -7.50 -13.52
N ILE A 114 -0.74 -6.71 -13.82
CA ILE A 114 0.66 -7.15 -13.85
C ILE A 114 1.40 -6.54 -12.67
N THR A 115 2.18 -7.34 -11.97
CA THR A 115 3.13 -6.91 -10.94
C THR A 115 4.53 -7.25 -11.41
N LEU A 116 5.39 -6.23 -11.48
CA LEU A 116 6.77 -6.33 -11.93
C LEU A 116 7.71 -5.83 -10.83
N ASN A 117 8.92 -6.37 -10.78
CA ASN A 117 10.00 -5.80 -9.99
C ASN A 117 10.36 -4.40 -10.51
N ASN A 118 10.81 -3.51 -9.63
CA ASN A 118 11.17 -2.15 -10.02
C ASN A 118 12.63 -2.08 -10.47
N THR A 119 12.86 -2.58 -11.68
CA THR A 119 14.13 -2.54 -12.40
C THR A 119 14.03 -1.54 -13.56
N GLU A 120 15.16 -1.05 -14.08
CA GLU A 120 15.14 -0.15 -15.25
C GLU A 120 14.48 -0.78 -16.49
N VAL A 121 14.72 -2.07 -16.75
CA VAL A 121 14.08 -2.81 -17.86
C VAL A 121 12.55 -2.79 -17.72
N ASN A 122 12.03 -3.23 -16.58
CA ASN A 122 10.59 -3.24 -16.30
C ASN A 122 9.91 -1.86 -16.32
N LYS A 123 10.64 -0.74 -16.21
CA LYS A 123 10.04 0.59 -16.43
C LYS A 123 9.62 0.80 -17.89
N GLY A 124 10.17 0.02 -18.83
CA GLY A 124 9.74 0.00 -20.23
C GLY A 124 8.26 -0.38 -20.42
N ILE A 125 7.62 -1.00 -19.41
CA ILE A 125 6.19 -1.37 -19.46
C ILE A 125 5.26 -0.21 -19.82
N TRP A 126 5.63 1.03 -19.48
CA TRP A 126 4.83 2.22 -19.78
C TRP A 126 4.80 2.58 -21.27
N ASN A 127 5.74 2.06 -22.05
CA ASN A 127 5.86 2.29 -23.49
C ASN A 127 5.21 1.17 -24.32
N VAL A 128 4.74 0.11 -23.67
CA VAL A 128 4.07 -1.02 -24.35
C VAL A 128 2.71 -0.57 -24.88
N ASN A 129 2.55 -0.67 -26.19
CA ASN A 129 1.32 -0.34 -26.92
C ASN A 129 0.79 -1.52 -27.75
N THR A 130 1.59 -2.57 -27.88
CA THR A 130 1.28 -3.79 -28.63
C THR A 130 1.73 -4.97 -27.76
N LEU A 131 1.03 -6.10 -27.82
CA LEU A 131 1.43 -7.34 -27.16
C LEU A 131 0.67 -8.48 -27.85
N MET A 132 1.34 -9.60 -28.15
CA MET A 132 0.73 -10.71 -28.91
C MET A 132 0.11 -10.23 -30.24
N LEU A 133 0.77 -9.28 -30.91
CA LEU A 133 0.28 -8.62 -32.14
C LEU A 133 -1.02 -7.81 -31.98
N MET A 134 -1.49 -7.58 -30.74
CA MET A 134 -2.71 -6.83 -30.45
C MET A 134 -2.38 -5.46 -29.87
N LYS A 135 -3.17 -4.44 -30.22
CA LYS A 135 -3.06 -3.12 -29.57
C LYS A 135 -3.54 -3.21 -28.13
N VAL A 136 -2.69 -2.78 -27.19
CA VAL A 136 -2.99 -2.79 -25.76
C VAL A 136 -2.85 -1.40 -25.15
N THR A 137 -3.51 -1.20 -24.01
CA THR A 137 -3.36 0.01 -23.21
C THR A 137 -2.85 -0.35 -21.82
N VAL A 138 -1.69 0.18 -21.47
CA VAL A 138 -1.13 0.08 -20.12
C VAL A 138 -1.61 1.26 -19.28
N ARG A 139 -2.11 0.97 -18.08
CA ARG A 139 -2.44 1.99 -17.07
C ARG A 139 -1.87 1.62 -15.73
N LYS A 140 -1.65 2.62 -14.88
CA LYS A 140 -1.26 2.38 -13.49
C LYS A 140 -2.37 1.62 -12.76
N PHE A 141 -2.00 0.59 -12.01
CA PHE A 141 -2.95 -0.07 -11.13
C PHE A 141 -3.28 0.84 -9.94
N GLU A 142 -4.53 1.28 -9.88
CA GLU A 142 -5.03 2.08 -8.77
C GLU A 142 -5.89 1.21 -7.86
N ARG A 143 -5.49 1.13 -6.60
CA ARG A 143 -6.34 0.50 -5.57
C ARG A 143 -7.54 1.42 -5.34
N LYS A 144 -8.75 0.88 -5.55
CA LYS A 144 -10.00 1.55 -5.15
C LYS A 144 -10.04 1.72 -3.62
N THR A 145 -9.57 2.90 -3.19
CA THR A 145 -9.92 3.63 -1.96
C THR A 145 -9.79 2.88 -0.61
N GLY A 146 -8.80 3.31 0.16
CA GLY A 146 -8.72 3.04 1.59
C GLY A 146 -7.29 3.18 2.10
N THR A 147 -7.14 3.65 3.32
CA THR A 147 -5.86 3.57 3.99
C THR A 147 -5.54 2.10 4.21
N ILE A 148 -4.33 1.68 3.85
CA ILE A 148 -3.88 0.31 4.09
C ILE A 148 -4.06 -0.03 5.58
N GLN A 149 -4.72 -1.16 5.85
CA GLN A 149 -4.83 -1.73 7.18
C GLN A 149 -3.83 -2.87 7.30
N CYS A 150 -3.05 -2.87 8.38
CA CYS A 150 -2.09 -3.92 8.68
C CYS A 150 -2.82 -5.15 9.20
N PHE A 151 -2.67 -6.30 8.55
CA PHE A 151 -3.31 -7.54 8.99
C PHE A 151 -2.72 -8.14 10.28
N ASN A 152 -1.53 -7.69 10.70
CA ASN A 152 -0.90 -8.13 11.95
C ASN A 152 -1.49 -7.40 13.17
N CYS A 153 -1.38 -6.07 13.19
CA CYS A 153 -1.79 -5.25 14.34
C CYS A 153 -3.12 -4.52 14.13
N ASN A 154 -3.76 -4.60 12.96
CA ASN A 154 -5.03 -3.94 12.63
C ASN A 154 -5.04 -2.40 12.73
N GLN A 155 -3.86 -1.77 12.82
CA GLN A 155 -3.69 -0.33 12.62
C GLN A 155 -3.59 0.02 11.13
N TRP A 156 -3.58 1.30 10.82
CA TRP A 156 -3.54 1.81 9.46
C TRP A 156 -2.15 2.33 9.04
N HIS A 157 -2.00 2.60 7.74
CA HIS A 157 -0.83 3.20 7.06
C HIS A 157 0.40 2.31 6.84
N HIS A 158 0.37 1.04 7.24
CA HIS A 158 1.45 0.09 6.94
C HIS A 158 0.91 -1.31 6.61
N SER A 159 1.73 -2.14 5.98
CA SER A 159 1.44 -3.55 5.71
C SER A 159 1.97 -4.45 6.83
N ALA A 160 1.49 -5.69 6.87
CA ALA A 160 1.99 -6.69 7.82
C ALA A 160 3.48 -7.02 7.63
N ALA A 161 3.98 -6.98 6.39
CA ALA A 161 5.37 -7.31 6.07
C ALA A 161 6.40 -6.42 6.80
N GLY A 162 6.06 -5.14 7.02
CA GLY A 162 6.91 -4.21 7.75
C GLY A 162 6.47 -3.98 9.20
N CYS A 163 5.58 -4.80 9.75
CA CYS A 163 4.98 -4.57 11.06
C CYS A 163 5.76 -5.30 12.17
N GLY A 164 6.37 -4.54 13.07
CA GLY A 164 6.97 -5.01 14.33
C GLY A 164 6.09 -4.76 15.55
N TYR A 165 4.79 -4.53 15.38
CA TYR A 165 3.85 -4.42 16.50
C TYR A 165 3.43 -5.81 16.97
N LYS A 166 2.99 -5.90 18.23
CA LYS A 166 2.36 -7.11 18.73
C LYS A 166 1.07 -7.38 17.92
N PRO A 167 0.79 -8.64 17.58
CA PRO A 167 -0.42 -8.97 16.84
C PRO A 167 -1.65 -8.58 17.66
N ARG A 168 -2.71 -8.12 16.99
CA ARG A 168 -4.00 -7.81 17.64
C ARG A 168 -5.10 -8.46 16.86
N CYS A 169 -5.84 -9.37 17.48
CA CYS A 169 -6.91 -10.10 16.82
C CYS A 169 -8.09 -9.18 16.50
N ILE A 170 -8.56 -9.18 15.25
CA ILE A 170 -9.70 -8.35 14.83
C ILE A 170 -11.03 -8.83 15.43
N LYS A 171 -11.12 -10.11 15.83
CA LYS A 171 -12.35 -10.72 16.38
C LYS A 171 -12.55 -10.36 17.86
N CYS A 172 -11.50 -10.53 18.68
CA CYS A 172 -11.60 -10.39 20.14
C CYS A 172 -10.69 -9.30 20.74
N GLY A 173 -9.72 -8.77 19.98
CA GLY A 173 -8.76 -7.78 20.47
C GLY A 173 -7.55 -8.34 21.23
N GLY A 174 -7.45 -9.66 21.38
CA GLY A 174 -6.35 -10.32 22.08
C GLY A 174 -4.99 -10.25 21.35
N PRO A 175 -3.88 -10.55 22.06
CA PRO A 175 -2.50 -10.40 21.55
C PRO A 175 -2.06 -11.60 20.66
N HIS A 176 -2.84 -11.92 19.63
CA HIS A 176 -2.60 -13.05 18.73
C HIS A 176 -3.11 -12.76 17.30
N ALA A 177 -2.66 -13.56 16.34
CA ALA A 177 -3.12 -13.45 14.95
C ALA A 177 -4.56 -13.95 14.79
N LYS A 178 -5.32 -13.42 13.83
CA LYS A 178 -6.74 -13.77 13.62
C LYS A 178 -7.00 -15.29 13.47
N ASP A 179 -6.01 -16.01 12.93
CA ASP A 179 -6.09 -17.43 12.61
C ASP A 179 -5.82 -18.32 13.84
N GLN A 180 -5.25 -17.75 14.90
CA GLN A 180 -5.02 -18.40 16.20
C GLN A 180 -6.15 -18.12 17.19
N CYS A 181 -7.19 -17.39 16.77
CA CYS A 181 -8.30 -16.99 17.62
C CYS A 181 -9.28 -18.14 17.83
N THR A 182 -9.38 -18.62 19.07
CA THR A 182 -10.36 -19.64 19.50
C THR A 182 -11.73 -19.03 19.86
N GLU A 183 -11.77 -17.72 20.11
CA GLU A 183 -13.00 -17.01 20.43
C GLU A 183 -13.96 -16.99 19.23
N LYS A 184 -15.22 -17.30 19.49
CA LYS A 184 -16.29 -17.16 18.51
C LYS A 184 -16.55 -15.67 18.21
N PRO A 185 -16.97 -15.31 16.99
CA PRO A 185 -17.43 -13.96 16.70
C PRO A 185 -18.53 -13.56 17.68
N LYS A 186 -18.40 -12.39 18.31
CA LYS A 186 -19.46 -11.81 19.15
C LYS A 186 -20.60 -11.31 18.27
N ASP A 187 -21.84 -11.45 18.75
CA ASP A 187 -23.03 -10.91 18.07
C ASP A 187 -22.92 -9.40 17.88
N VAL A 188 -22.41 -8.71 18.90
CA VAL A 188 -22.04 -7.30 18.83
C VAL A 188 -20.52 -7.18 18.83
N PRO A 189 -19.89 -6.85 17.68
CA PRO A 189 -18.45 -6.73 17.60
C PRO A 189 -17.95 -5.45 18.29
N LEU A 190 -16.80 -5.56 18.96
CA LEU A 190 -16.11 -4.42 19.56
C LEU A 190 -14.93 -3.99 18.68
N CYS A 191 -14.87 -2.71 18.31
CA CYS A 191 -13.78 -2.18 17.51
C CYS A 191 -12.51 -2.02 18.35
N ILE A 192 -11.45 -2.74 17.99
CA ILE A 192 -10.17 -2.70 18.72
C ILE A 192 -9.45 -1.35 18.67
N ASN A 193 -9.79 -0.49 17.70
CA ASN A 193 -9.15 0.81 17.49
C ASN A 193 -9.91 1.97 18.18
N CYS A 194 -11.25 2.04 18.08
CA CYS A 194 -12.04 3.09 18.73
C CYS A 194 -12.74 2.66 20.03
N LYS A 195 -12.67 1.36 20.38
CA LYS A 195 -13.30 0.78 21.58
C LYS A 195 -14.83 0.91 21.65
N LYS A 196 -15.49 1.17 20.51
CA LYS A 196 -16.96 1.20 20.39
C LYS A 196 -17.50 -0.12 19.84
N GLU A 197 -18.71 -0.46 20.28
CA GLU A 197 -19.47 -1.61 19.83
C GLU A 197 -20.14 -1.40 18.46
N GLY A 198 -20.65 -2.47 17.87
CA GLY A 198 -21.40 -2.46 16.61
C GLY A 198 -20.55 -2.59 15.33
N HIS A 199 -19.21 -2.57 15.43
CA HIS A 199 -18.35 -2.80 14.27
C HIS A 199 -16.94 -3.32 14.62
N VAL A 200 -16.28 -3.94 13.65
CA VAL A 200 -14.85 -4.33 13.73
C VAL A 200 -13.93 -3.25 13.16
N ALA A 201 -12.64 -3.30 13.46
CA ALA A 201 -11.65 -2.29 13.03
C ALA A 201 -11.49 -2.13 11.50
N SER A 202 -11.95 -3.10 10.69
CA SER A 202 -11.96 -3.00 9.22
C SER A 202 -13.11 -2.16 8.67
N TYR A 203 -14.08 -1.77 9.51
CA TYR A 203 -15.21 -0.95 9.09
C TYR A 203 -14.75 0.47 8.73
N LYS A 204 -14.99 0.87 7.47
CA LYS A 204 -14.58 2.19 6.94
C LYS A 204 -15.36 3.36 7.53
N GLY A 205 -16.50 3.11 8.19
CA GLY A 205 -17.30 4.12 8.88
C GLY A 205 -16.87 4.36 10.33
N CYS A 206 -15.82 3.69 10.83
CA CYS A 206 -15.29 3.93 12.16
C CYS A 206 -14.79 5.39 12.28
N GLU A 207 -15.04 6.04 13.40
CA GLU A 207 -14.59 7.42 13.65
C GLU A 207 -13.06 7.58 13.62
N MET A 208 -12.33 6.53 14.03
CA MET A 208 -10.88 6.47 14.01
C MET A 208 -10.33 6.07 12.63
N TYR A 209 -11.19 5.69 11.68
CA TYR A 209 -10.74 5.32 10.34
C TYR A 209 -10.06 6.52 9.67
N PRO A 210 -8.83 6.38 9.15
CA PRO A 210 -8.13 7.51 8.57
C PRO A 210 -8.85 8.01 7.33
N LYS A 211 -9.41 9.21 7.45
CA LYS A 211 -10.05 9.91 6.34
C LYS A 211 -8.96 10.38 5.37
N PRO A 212 -9.17 10.26 4.05
CA PRO A 212 -8.29 10.89 3.09
C PRO A 212 -8.16 12.38 3.46
N LYS A 213 -6.93 12.90 3.56
CA LYS A 213 -6.77 14.35 3.55
C LYS A 213 -7.32 14.83 2.22
N ASP A 214 -8.27 15.75 2.25
CA ASP A 214 -8.82 16.31 1.03
C ASP A 214 -7.65 16.89 0.21
N ARG A 215 -7.48 16.39 -1.01
CA ARG A 215 -6.50 16.92 -1.99
C ARG A 215 -7.21 17.83 -3.01
N ARG A 216 -8.42 18.28 -2.71
CA ARG A 216 -9.08 19.42 -3.38
C ARG A 216 -8.67 20.66 -2.57
N THR A 217 -8.07 21.73 -3.06
CA THR A 217 -8.09 22.33 -4.40
C THR A 217 -6.85 23.22 -4.62
N HIS A 218 -5.93 22.80 -5.48
CA HIS A 218 -5.24 23.72 -6.39
C HIS A 218 -5.41 23.16 -7.79
N PHE A 219 -6.66 22.97 -8.20
CA PHE A 219 -6.94 23.26 -9.59
C PHE A 219 -6.70 24.78 -9.70
N PRO A 220 -5.80 25.27 -10.56
CA PRO A 220 -5.87 26.69 -10.90
C PRO A 220 -7.32 26.96 -11.28
N ALA A 221 -7.91 28.01 -10.72
CA ALA A 221 -9.24 28.44 -11.13
C ALA A 221 -9.25 28.40 -12.66
N SER A 222 -10.24 27.74 -13.26
CA SER A 222 -10.42 27.79 -14.71
C SER A 222 -10.29 29.25 -15.10
N ARG A 223 -9.36 29.59 -16.02
CA ARG A 223 -9.30 30.94 -16.57
C ARG A 223 -10.73 31.30 -16.96
N LYS A 224 -11.25 32.40 -16.43
CA LYS A 224 -12.54 32.92 -16.90
C LYS A 224 -12.36 33.10 -18.41
N VAL A 225 -13.14 32.35 -19.19
CA VAL A 225 -13.26 32.60 -20.62
C VAL A 225 -13.90 33.98 -20.71
N ASP A 226 -13.24 34.89 -21.42
CA ASP A 226 -13.82 36.20 -21.68
C ASP A 226 -15.09 35.99 -22.50
N SER A 227 -16.23 36.43 -21.97
CA SER A 227 -17.52 36.31 -22.66
C SER A 227 -17.59 37.16 -23.93
N ALA A 228 -16.62 38.06 -24.14
CA ALA A 228 -16.47 38.81 -25.38
C ALA A 228 -15.81 38.00 -26.52
N PHE A 229 -15.26 36.82 -26.24
CA PHE A 229 -14.65 35.96 -27.25
C PHE A 229 -15.59 34.81 -27.63
N SER A 230 -16.32 34.97 -28.73
CA SER A 230 -17.05 33.89 -29.40
C SER A 230 -16.20 33.34 -30.56
N TYR A 231 -15.99 32.02 -30.58
CA TYR A 231 -15.33 31.35 -31.72
C TYR A 231 -16.16 31.41 -33.02
N ALA A 232 -17.44 31.81 -32.94
CA ALA A 232 -18.29 32.00 -34.12
C ALA A 232 -17.98 33.31 -34.87
N ASP A 233 -17.30 34.27 -34.23
CA ASP A 233 -16.98 35.58 -34.83
C ASP A 233 -15.62 35.58 -35.56
N MET A 234 -14.94 34.43 -35.63
CA MET A 234 -13.66 34.26 -36.34
C MET A 234 -13.80 33.51 -37.68
N ALA A 235 -14.99 33.51 -38.27
CA ALA A 235 -15.27 32.96 -39.60
C ALA A 235 -15.41 34.08 -40.64
#